data_AF-A0A519YRU1-F1
#
_entry.id   AF-A0A519YRU1-F1
#
_cell.length_a   1.000
_cell.length_b   1.000
_cell.length_c   1.000
_cell.angle_alpha   90.00
_cell.angle_beta   90.00
_cell.angle_gamma   90.00
#
_symmetry.space_group_name_H-M   'P 1'
#
loop_
_entity.id
_entity.type
_entity.pdbx_description
1 polymer ?
#
loop_
_entity_poly.entity_id
_entity_poly.type
_entity_poly.pdbx_seq_one_letter_code
_entity_poly.pdbx_strand_id
1 'polypeptide(L)'
;MDPSRTAYLTGGHFGVKRWADSSGAVSASACHDNGSWSVADPRLVPAGNQQLVARIRALDGTWHRPFSTLELAALQSLFDPEDPADVAAFTDAMTLDTNSDGQHREWIGNAVPPDAAEAVGNEILRTLMLADAGETFQLSATPVWVRPYVAALQLASQDGQAFEVRG
;
A
#
# COMPACT_ATOMS: atom_id res chain seq x y z
N MET A 1 -5.70 41.89 5.98
CA MET A 1 -5.43 40.56 6.59
C MET A 1 -4.70 40.82 7.90
N ASP A 2 -5.12 40.16 8.98
CA ASP A 2 -4.52 40.29 10.31
C ASP A 2 -3.16 39.56 10.35
N PRO A 3 -2.05 40.26 10.61
CA PRO A 3 -0.71 39.66 10.68
C PRO A 3 -0.47 38.79 11.92
N SER A 4 -1.38 38.77 12.91
CA SER A 4 -1.28 37.97 14.14
C SER A 4 -1.89 36.56 14.03
N ARG A 5 -2.45 36.22 12.86
CA ARG A 5 -3.05 34.90 12.64
C ARG A 5 -1.94 33.86 12.45
N THR A 6 -1.54 33.22 13.55
CA THR A 6 -0.65 32.06 13.58
C THR A 6 -1.00 31.09 12.45
N ALA A 7 -0.01 30.66 11.68
CA ALA A 7 -0.19 29.71 10.58
C ALA A 7 -1.04 28.53 11.07
N TYR A 8 -2.24 28.38 10.53
CA TYR A 8 -3.13 27.29 10.89
C TYR A 8 -2.45 26.00 10.45
N LEU A 9 -1.93 25.24 11.41
CA LEU A 9 -1.41 23.90 11.18
C LEU A 9 -2.62 23.00 10.86
N THR A 10 -2.96 22.89 9.59
CA THR A 10 -3.92 21.89 9.14
C THR A 10 -3.29 20.53 9.40
N GLY A 11 -4.01 19.58 9.98
CA GLY A 11 -3.60 18.18 10.04
C GLY A 11 -3.61 17.52 8.65
N GLY A 12 -3.27 18.25 7.59
CA GLY A 12 -3.47 17.87 6.20
C GLY A 12 -4.92 17.89 5.73
N HIS A 13 -5.81 18.65 6.40
CA HIS A 13 -7.24 18.72 6.05
C HIS A 13 -7.43 19.07 4.58
N PHE A 14 -8.35 18.36 3.92
CA PHE A 14 -8.66 18.43 2.50
C PHE A 14 -7.43 18.25 1.60
N GLY A 15 -6.42 17.52 2.10
CA GLY A 15 -5.19 17.32 1.38
C GLY A 15 -5.38 16.43 0.15
N VAL A 16 -4.68 16.79 -0.92
CA VAL A 16 -4.69 16.08 -2.19
C VAL A 16 -3.28 15.61 -2.50
N LYS A 17 -3.12 14.29 -2.68
CA LYS A 17 -1.88 13.66 -3.12
C LYS A 17 -1.78 13.73 -4.64
N ARG A 18 -0.58 14.00 -5.17
CA ARG A 18 -0.35 13.88 -6.61
C ARG A 18 -0.41 12.41 -7.00
N TRP A 19 -0.78 12.15 -8.25
CA TRP A 19 -0.94 10.80 -8.78
C TRP A 19 0.25 9.87 -8.54
N ALA A 20 1.48 10.39 -8.68
CA ALA A 20 2.71 9.61 -8.55
C ALA A 20 3.33 9.65 -7.13
N ASP A 21 2.72 10.37 -6.18
CA ASP A 21 3.26 10.45 -4.83
C ASP A 21 2.82 9.23 -4.01
N SER A 22 3.70 8.74 -3.13
CA SER A 22 3.33 7.71 -2.15
C SER A 22 2.24 8.21 -1.20
N SER A 23 1.33 7.32 -0.79
CA SER A 23 0.36 7.63 0.26
C SER A 23 1.03 7.72 1.64
N GLY A 24 0.31 8.25 2.62
CA GLY A 24 0.62 8.00 4.03
C GLY A 24 0.17 6.60 4.46
N ALA A 25 0.33 6.29 5.75
CA ALA A 25 -0.24 5.09 6.34
C ALA A 25 -1.76 5.09 6.14
N VAL A 26 -2.34 4.02 5.59
CA VAL A 26 -3.79 3.89 5.40
C VAL A 26 -4.47 3.75 6.76
N SER A 27 -5.55 4.49 6.99
CA SER A 27 -6.22 4.56 8.28
C SER A 27 -7.69 4.18 8.16
N ALA A 28 -8.20 3.44 9.15
CA ALA A 28 -9.62 3.09 9.28
C ALA A 28 -10.52 4.31 9.47
N SER A 29 -9.98 5.44 9.95
CA SER A 29 -10.73 6.68 10.17
C SER A 29 -10.43 7.77 9.14
N ALA A 30 -9.83 7.42 8.00
CA ALA A 30 -9.50 8.34 6.92
C ALA A 30 -10.72 9.16 6.46
N CYS A 31 -10.66 10.49 6.65
CA CYS A 31 -11.73 11.43 6.30
C CYS A 31 -11.15 12.73 5.76
N HIS A 32 -11.91 13.44 4.92
CA HIS A 32 -11.46 14.67 4.26
C HIS A 32 -10.95 15.76 5.22
N ASP A 33 -11.34 15.73 6.49
CA ASP A 33 -10.96 16.69 7.52
C ASP A 33 -9.79 16.24 8.40
N ASN A 34 -9.15 15.09 8.13
CA ASN A 34 -8.08 14.56 8.99
C ASN A 34 -6.85 14.04 8.24
N GLY A 35 -6.69 14.39 6.96
CA GLY A 35 -5.49 14.05 6.20
C GLY A 35 -5.62 14.20 4.70
N SER A 36 -4.56 13.83 3.99
CA SER A 36 -4.49 13.89 2.54
C SER A 36 -5.09 12.64 1.88
N TRP A 37 -6.39 12.44 2.08
CA TRP A 37 -7.14 11.25 1.64
C TRP A 37 -7.80 11.39 0.27
N SER A 38 -7.38 12.39 -0.50
CA SER A 38 -7.77 12.57 -1.90
C SER A 38 -6.55 12.45 -2.81
N VAL A 39 -6.80 12.05 -4.06
CA VAL A 39 -5.79 11.93 -5.11
C VAL A 39 -6.15 12.80 -6.31
N ALA A 40 -5.13 13.38 -6.93
CA ALA A 40 -5.22 14.14 -8.17
C ALA A 40 -5.24 13.19 -9.37
N ASP A 41 -6.43 12.67 -9.70
CA ASP A 41 -6.63 11.70 -10.78
C ASP A 41 -6.53 12.37 -12.17
N PRO A 42 -5.52 12.03 -12.99
CA PRO A 42 -5.30 12.62 -14.31
C PRO A 42 -6.15 12.00 -15.41
N ARG A 43 -6.82 10.87 -15.16
CA ARG A 43 -7.59 10.14 -16.16
C ARG A 43 -8.74 11.01 -16.65
N LEU A 44 -9.02 10.98 -17.95
CA LEU A 44 -10.13 11.74 -18.54
C LEU A 44 -11.49 11.18 -18.10
N VAL A 45 -12.53 12.01 -18.10
CA VAL A 45 -13.91 11.52 -17.94
C VAL A 45 -14.19 10.57 -19.11
N PRO A 46 -14.76 9.38 -18.86
CA PRO A 46 -15.25 8.53 -19.93
C PRO A 46 -16.15 9.33 -20.88
N ALA A 47 -16.13 9.01 -22.18
CA ALA A 47 -17.05 9.64 -23.13
C ALA A 47 -18.49 9.49 -22.62
N GLY A 48 -19.24 10.60 -22.62
CA GLY A 48 -20.59 10.62 -22.06
C GLY A 48 -21.48 9.56 -22.71
N ASN A 49 -22.18 8.77 -21.90
CA ASN A 49 -23.35 8.01 -22.34
C ASN A 49 -24.59 8.92 -22.27
N GLN A 50 -25.80 8.38 -22.46
CA GLN A 50 -27.05 9.15 -22.30
C GLN A 50 -27.31 9.60 -20.84
N GLN A 51 -26.39 9.32 -19.91
CA GLN A 51 -26.43 9.76 -18.53
C GLN A 51 -25.37 10.85 -18.32
N LEU A 52 -25.81 12.04 -17.88
CA LEU A 52 -24.89 13.14 -17.60
C LEU A 52 -23.96 12.76 -16.43
N VAL A 53 -22.65 12.70 -16.69
CA VAL A 53 -21.63 12.61 -15.65
C VAL A 53 -20.88 13.95 -15.60
N ALA A 54 -21.15 14.77 -14.59
CA ALA A 54 -20.45 16.04 -14.37
C ALA A 54 -19.27 15.82 -13.40
N ARG A 55 -18.07 16.27 -13.78
CA ARG A 55 -16.85 16.19 -12.96
C ARG A 55 -16.22 17.57 -12.85
N ILE A 56 -15.92 18.00 -11.62
CA ILE A 56 -15.19 19.25 -11.38
C ILE A 56 -13.70 18.98 -11.63
N ARG A 57 -13.13 19.71 -12.60
CA ARG A 57 -11.70 19.67 -12.90
C ARG A 57 -10.99 20.79 -12.14
N ALA A 58 -9.94 20.44 -11.42
CA ALA A 58 -9.09 21.41 -10.74
C ALA A 58 -8.22 22.19 -11.75
N LEU A 59 -7.64 23.31 -11.30
CA LEU A 59 -6.80 24.17 -12.14
C LEU A 59 -5.51 23.48 -12.63
N ASP A 60 -5.05 22.45 -11.91
CA ASP A 60 -3.93 21.60 -12.32
C ASP A 60 -4.30 20.59 -13.42
N GLY A 61 -5.53 20.62 -13.89
CA GLY A 61 -6.01 19.76 -14.96
C GLY A 61 -6.37 18.34 -14.52
N THR A 62 -6.38 18.04 -13.22
CA THR A 62 -6.76 16.74 -12.65
C THR A 62 -8.13 16.81 -11.97
N TRP A 63 -8.59 15.68 -11.43
CA TRP A 63 -9.73 15.63 -10.52
C TRP A 63 -9.27 15.24 -9.14
N HIS A 64 -9.57 16.10 -8.18
CA HIS A 64 -9.31 15.82 -6.78
C HIS A 64 -10.49 15.02 -6.26
N ARG A 65 -10.28 13.71 -6.06
CA ARG A 65 -11.31 12.80 -5.52
C ARG A 65 -10.77 12.02 -4.34
N PRO A 66 -11.64 11.55 -3.42
CA PRO A 66 -11.22 10.61 -2.38
C PRO A 66 -10.60 9.35 -2.97
N PHE A 67 -9.69 8.72 -2.22
CA PHE A 67 -9.25 7.35 -2.52
C PHE A 67 -10.46 6.40 -2.48
N SER A 68 -10.57 5.56 -3.49
CA SER A 68 -11.54 4.47 -3.52
C SER A 68 -11.14 3.38 -2.52
N THR A 69 -12.09 2.55 -2.12
CA THR A 69 -11.82 1.45 -1.19
C THR A 69 -10.87 0.42 -1.78
N LEU A 70 -10.98 0.14 -3.09
CA LEU A 70 -10.02 -0.72 -3.80
C LEU A 70 -8.61 -0.11 -3.86
N GLU A 71 -8.48 1.21 -4.02
CA GLU A 71 -7.16 1.85 -3.98
C GLU A 71 -6.53 1.75 -2.60
N LEU A 72 -7.31 1.92 -1.53
CA LEU A 72 -6.80 1.75 -0.16
C LEU A 72 -6.39 0.29 0.11
N ALA A 73 -7.13 -0.68 -0.41
CA ALA A 73 -6.78 -2.10 -0.30
C ALA A 73 -5.49 -2.44 -1.07
N ALA A 74 -5.33 -1.94 -2.30
CA ALA A 74 -4.10 -2.09 -3.06
C ALA A 74 -2.90 -1.44 -2.36
N LEU A 75 -3.07 -0.25 -1.77
CA LEU A 75 -2.03 0.41 -0.98
C LEU A 75 -1.63 -0.39 0.28
N GLN A 76 -2.54 -1.23 0.79
CA GLN A 76 -2.30 -2.15 1.90
C GLN A 76 -1.82 -3.54 1.43
N SER A 77 -1.37 -3.67 0.16
CA SER A 77 -0.91 -4.92 -0.45
C SER A 77 -1.89 -6.10 -0.30
N LEU A 78 -3.20 -5.83 -0.28
CA LEU A 78 -4.22 -6.88 -0.13
C LEU A 78 -4.48 -7.65 -1.43
N PHE A 79 -4.12 -7.04 -2.56
CA PHE A 79 -4.11 -7.64 -3.90
C PHE A 79 -3.16 -6.83 -4.79
N ASP A 80 -2.71 -7.41 -5.89
CA ASP A 80 -1.95 -6.74 -6.94
C ASP A 80 -2.90 -6.07 -7.95
N PRO A 81 -2.94 -4.72 -8.04
CA PRO A 81 -3.77 -4.03 -9.01
C PRO A 81 -3.33 -4.21 -10.48
N GLU A 82 -2.13 -4.74 -10.73
CA GLU A 82 -1.62 -5.03 -12.06
C GLU A 82 -2.00 -6.44 -12.55
N ASP A 83 -2.44 -7.34 -11.67
CA ASP A 83 -2.95 -8.68 -12.00
C ASP A 83 -4.50 -8.68 -12.07
N PRO A 84 -5.12 -8.78 -13.26
CA PRO A 84 -6.57 -8.80 -13.39
C PRO A 84 -7.24 -9.99 -12.68
N ALA A 85 -6.56 -11.12 -12.53
CA ALA A 85 -7.11 -12.27 -11.83
C ALA A 85 -7.18 -12.01 -10.32
N ASP A 86 -6.17 -11.34 -9.77
CA ASP A 86 -6.12 -10.99 -8.35
C ASP A 86 -7.13 -9.88 -8.01
N VAL A 87 -7.27 -8.86 -8.87
CA VAL A 87 -8.32 -7.85 -8.76
C VAL A 87 -9.72 -8.48 -8.71
N ALA A 88 -9.99 -9.45 -9.59
CA ALA A 88 -11.27 -10.14 -9.63
C ALA A 88 -11.50 -10.98 -8.37
N ALA A 89 -10.50 -11.78 -7.96
CA ALA A 89 -10.57 -12.61 -6.76
C ALA A 89 -10.82 -11.78 -5.49
N PHE A 90 -10.11 -10.66 -5.34
CA PHE A 90 -10.29 -9.76 -4.19
C PHE A 90 -11.65 -9.07 -4.19
N THR A 91 -12.10 -8.57 -5.35
CA THR A 91 -13.40 -7.88 -5.44
C THR A 91 -14.57 -8.84 -5.17
N ASP A 92 -14.50 -10.08 -5.68
CA ASP A 92 -15.48 -11.12 -5.37
C ASP A 92 -15.49 -11.41 -3.86
N ALA A 93 -14.30 -11.58 -3.26
CA ALA A 93 -14.15 -11.84 -1.83
C ALA A 93 -14.70 -10.71 -0.94
N MET A 94 -14.50 -9.44 -1.31
CA MET A 94 -15.02 -8.30 -0.55
C MET A 94 -16.53 -8.37 -0.35
N THR A 95 -17.28 -8.88 -1.34
CA THR A 95 -18.75 -8.91 -1.28
C THR A 95 -19.31 -10.09 -0.49
N LEU A 96 -18.47 -11.03 -0.05
CA LEU A 96 -18.91 -12.25 0.65
C LEU A 96 -19.42 -11.96 2.07
N ASP A 97 -18.77 -11.06 2.80
CA ASP A 97 -19.10 -10.77 4.20
C ASP A 97 -20.03 -9.57 4.38
N THR A 98 -19.86 -8.52 3.57
CA THR A 98 -20.64 -7.28 3.70
C THR A 98 -20.66 -6.49 2.39
N ASN A 99 -21.66 -5.61 2.26
CA ASN A 99 -21.73 -4.63 1.16
C ASN A 99 -21.48 -3.20 1.66
N SER A 100 -21.06 -3.04 2.92
CA SER A 100 -20.81 -1.73 3.54
C SER A 100 -19.40 -1.23 3.25
N ASP A 101 -19.30 -0.16 2.46
CA ASP A 101 -18.01 0.49 2.15
C ASP A 101 -17.28 0.96 3.43
N GLY A 102 -18.01 1.47 4.42
CA GLY A 102 -17.44 1.90 5.69
C GLY A 102 -16.78 0.76 6.47
N GLN A 103 -17.40 -0.42 6.46
CA GLN A 103 -16.85 -1.61 7.13
C GLN A 103 -15.61 -2.14 6.42
N HIS A 104 -15.63 -2.17 5.09
CA HIS A 104 -14.44 -2.51 4.32
C HIS A 104 -13.27 -1.59 4.61
N ARG A 105 -13.50 -0.27 4.64
CA ARG A 105 -12.44 0.71 4.93
C ARG A 105 -11.90 0.57 6.35
N GLU A 106 -12.75 0.22 7.31
CA GLU A 106 -12.32 -0.08 8.68
C GLU A 106 -11.39 -1.31 8.71
N TRP A 107 -11.76 -2.40 8.04
CA TRP A 107 -10.93 -3.60 7.98
C TRP A 107 -9.60 -3.35 7.25
N ILE A 108 -9.64 -2.73 6.08
CA ILE A 108 -8.46 -2.38 5.29
C ILE A 108 -7.52 -1.48 6.10
N GLY A 109 -8.06 -0.47 6.79
CA GLY A 109 -7.27 0.46 7.58
C GLY A 109 -6.68 -0.13 8.87
N ASN A 110 -7.29 -1.18 9.42
CA ASN A 110 -6.79 -1.89 10.61
C ASN A 110 -5.91 -3.10 10.27
N ALA A 111 -5.85 -3.51 9.00
CA ALA A 111 -5.06 -4.64 8.55
C ALA A 111 -3.55 -4.35 8.62
N VAL A 112 -2.77 -5.41 8.84
CA VAL A 112 -1.33 -5.42 8.56
C VAL A 112 -1.16 -5.77 7.07
N PRO A 113 -0.40 -5.00 6.28
CA PRO A 113 -0.16 -5.32 4.88
C PRO A 113 0.43 -6.72 4.70
N PRO A 114 -0.13 -7.59 3.84
CA PRO A 114 0.40 -8.94 3.58
C PRO A 114 1.90 -8.98 3.28
N ASP A 115 2.43 -8.09 2.45
CA ASP A 115 3.86 -8.05 2.13
C ASP A 115 4.72 -7.81 3.38
N ALA A 116 4.26 -6.91 4.26
CA ALA A 116 4.93 -6.65 5.53
C ALA A 116 4.79 -7.84 6.49
N ALA A 117 3.62 -8.48 6.54
CA ALA A 117 3.38 -9.65 7.36
C ALA A 117 4.23 -10.85 6.91
N GLU A 118 4.41 -11.05 5.60
CA GLU A 118 5.29 -12.08 5.04
C GLU A 118 6.75 -11.81 5.42
N ALA A 119 7.23 -10.57 5.28
CA ALA A 119 8.59 -10.21 5.69
C ALA A 119 8.85 -10.47 7.18
N VAL A 120 7.90 -10.12 8.06
CA VAL A 120 7.95 -10.47 9.49
C VAL A 120 7.97 -11.99 9.68
N GLY A 121 7.06 -12.69 9.01
CA GLY A 121 6.90 -14.15 9.11
C GLY A 121 8.16 -14.89 8.70
N ASN A 122 8.84 -14.45 7.64
CA ASN A 122 10.10 -15.03 7.17
C ASN A 122 11.22 -14.91 8.22
N GLU A 123 11.32 -13.79 8.93
CA GLU A 123 12.31 -13.62 9.99
C GLU A 123 11.96 -14.42 11.26
N ILE A 124 10.67 -14.53 11.59
CA ILE A 124 10.20 -15.44 12.66
C ILE A 124 10.57 -16.89 12.30
N LEU A 125 10.26 -17.34 11.08
CA LEU A 125 10.56 -18.68 10.60
C LEU A 125 12.06 -18.98 10.65
N ARG A 126 12.88 -18.06 10.13
CA ARG A 126 14.35 -18.14 10.19
C ARG A 126 14.83 -18.33 11.63
N THR A 127 14.30 -17.52 12.56
CA THR A 127 14.69 -17.57 13.98
C THR A 127 14.34 -18.94 14.58
N LEU A 128 13.15 -19.46 14.30
CA LEU A 128 12.72 -20.78 14.79
C LEU A 128 13.58 -21.91 14.22
N MET A 129 13.92 -21.86 12.93
CA MET A 129 14.78 -22.85 12.29
C MET A 129 16.21 -22.85 12.85
N LEU A 130 16.76 -21.67 13.15
CA LEU A 130 18.08 -21.55 13.78
C LEU A 130 18.08 -22.10 15.20
N ALA A 131 17.05 -21.77 15.98
CA ALA A 131 16.90 -22.29 17.34
C ALA A 131 16.80 -23.84 17.34
N ASP A 132 16.06 -24.41 16.38
CA ASP A 132 15.95 -25.87 16.21
C ASP A 132 17.29 -26.53 15.84
N ALA A 133 18.10 -25.85 15.02
CA ALA A 133 19.46 -26.28 14.67
C ALA A 133 20.48 -26.12 15.82
N GLY A 134 20.07 -25.59 16.97
CA GLY A 134 20.94 -25.35 18.14
C GLY A 134 21.70 -24.02 18.10
N GLU A 135 21.42 -23.15 17.13
CA GLU A 135 21.99 -21.82 17.04
C GLU A 135 21.29 -20.89 18.04
N THR A 136 22.06 -20.23 18.90
CA THR A 136 21.53 -19.40 20.00
C THR A 136 21.55 -17.90 19.70
N PHE A 137 22.38 -17.47 18.76
CA PHE A 137 22.40 -16.11 18.24
C PHE A 137 22.94 -16.10 16.81
N GLN A 138 22.45 -15.17 15.99
CA GLN A 138 23.01 -14.93 14.66
C GLN A 138 23.20 -13.43 14.46
N LEU A 139 24.38 -13.03 14.00
CA LEU A 139 24.61 -11.69 13.46
C LEU A 139 24.53 -11.78 11.94
N SER A 140 23.68 -10.96 11.34
CA SER A 140 23.59 -10.86 9.87
C SER A 140 23.85 -9.43 9.43
N ALA A 141 24.49 -9.28 8.27
CA ALA A 141 24.58 -8.00 7.56
C ALA A 141 23.38 -7.81 6.61
N THR A 142 22.33 -8.63 6.75
CA THR A 142 21.12 -8.50 5.95
C THR A 142 20.52 -7.12 6.21
N PRO A 143 20.22 -6.33 5.16
CA PRO A 143 19.57 -5.04 5.33
C PRO A 143 18.24 -5.18 6.07
N VAL A 144 17.75 -4.10 6.69
CA VAL A 144 16.43 -4.07 7.35
C VAL A 144 15.38 -4.72 6.45
N TRP A 145 14.72 -5.74 6.99
CA TRP A 145 13.86 -6.73 6.33
C TRP A 145 12.58 -6.18 5.70
N VAL A 146 12.34 -4.86 5.80
CA VAL A 146 11.24 -4.14 5.12
C VAL A 146 11.74 -3.39 3.87
N ARG A 147 12.95 -3.69 3.38
CA ARG A 147 13.49 -3.05 2.17
C ARG A 147 13.27 -3.93 0.93
N PRO A 148 12.71 -3.38 -0.17
CA PRO A 148 12.39 -4.16 -1.38
C PRO A 148 13.60 -4.77 -2.10
N TYR A 149 14.84 -4.38 -1.75
CA TYR A 149 16.06 -4.87 -2.39
C TYR A 149 16.61 -6.20 -1.84
N VAL A 150 16.06 -6.74 -0.75
CA VAL A 150 16.68 -7.89 -0.04
C VAL A 150 16.52 -9.21 -0.79
N ALA A 151 15.40 -9.44 -1.47
CA ALA A 151 15.16 -10.68 -2.22
C ALA A 151 16.16 -10.90 -3.37
N ALA A 152 16.54 -9.83 -4.08
CA ALA A 152 17.46 -9.91 -5.23
C ALA A 152 18.91 -10.25 -4.83
N LEU A 153 19.36 -9.79 -3.66
CA LEU A 153 20.73 -10.03 -3.18
C LEU A 153 20.93 -11.47 -2.70
N GLN A 154 19.91 -12.10 -2.12
CA GLN A 154 20.01 -13.48 -1.65
C GLN A 154 20.09 -14.48 -2.82
N LEU A 155 19.34 -14.26 -3.89
CA LEU A 155 19.41 -15.11 -5.09
C LEU A 155 20.78 -15.01 -5.79
N ALA A 156 21.32 -13.79 -5.93
CA ALA A 156 22.63 -13.57 -6.56
C ALA A 156 23.80 -14.19 -5.77
N SER A 157 23.64 -14.41 -4.45
CA SER A 157 24.66 -15.03 -3.62
C SER A 157 24.69 -16.57 -3.70
N GLN A 158 23.60 -17.21 -4.18
CA GLN A 158 23.50 -18.67 -4.28
C GLN A 158 24.06 -19.25 -5.59
N ASP A 159 24.22 -18.44 -6.65
CA ASP A 159 24.75 -18.90 -7.93
C ASP A 159 26.29 -19.05 -7.97
N GLY A 160 27.01 -18.71 -6.89
CA GLY A 160 28.48 -18.68 -6.84
C GLY A 160 29.19 -19.90 -6.24
N GLN A 161 28.47 -20.93 -5.78
CA GLN A 161 29.06 -22.03 -4.99
C GLN A 161 28.54 -23.41 -5.44
N ALA A 162 28.55 -23.71 -6.75
CA ALA A 162 28.12 -25.03 -7.23
C ALA A 162 28.89 -25.53 -8.46
N PHE A 163 30.22 -25.36 -8.55
CA PHE A 163 31.05 -26.25 -9.37
C PHE A 163 32.54 -26.17 -9.04
N GLU A 164 33.03 -27.02 -8.13
CA GLU A 164 34.41 -27.50 -8.21
C GLU A 164 34.50 -28.92 -7.65
N VAL A 165 34.24 -29.89 -8.53
CA VAL A 165 34.50 -31.31 -8.28
C VAL A 165 35.93 -31.61 -8.73
N ARG A 166 36.72 -32.04 -7.73
CA ARG A 166 38.05 -32.67 -7.77
C ARG A 166 38.45 -33.31 -9.11
N GLY A 167 39.67 -32.99 -9.53
CA GLY A 167 40.56 -33.78 -10.39
C GLY A 167 41.99 -33.68 -9.87
#